data_AF-A0A6N7Q2L6-F1
#
_entry.id   AF-A0A6N7Q2L6-F1
#
_cell.length_a   1.000
_cell.length_b   1.000
_cell.length_c   1.000
_cell.angle_alpha   90.00
_cell.angle_beta   90.00
_cell.angle_gamma   90.00
#
_symmetry.space_group_name_H-M   'P 1'
#
loop_
_entity.id
_entity.type
_entity.pdbx_description
1 polymer ?
#
loop_
_entity_poly.entity_id
_entity_poly.type
_entity_poly.pdbx_seq_one_letter_code
_entity_poly.pdbx_strand_id
1 'polypeptide(L)'
;MAKNEARVARGFGRHLEGWQPGLVAVFLAASGALLAVPRSVPPAELPVPLVEPRRLAEVAAEDDARARAAEASPLDADVRALGSLLRAFGRADAGGDDAMLAELRRRIGPAAARALAQGDAAVLALRAYQLRSFLREVRRFASTGEATDELVELGGPFADVLTRNGWCEGRPPCVMHMDERAQRASFKLRWNEISGLSGSALALTLDERRALYGFLLVHPPRGAEDQAAFLLRKIDELAALDPSYPRELARGVVWYRKGEFGRAAEHLATYLETSPDGPYALRAQNHLRAALERSLAEMP
;
A
#
# COMPACT_ATOMS: atom_id res chain seq x y z
N MET A 1 -72.99 -25.99 -16.27
CA MET A 1 -71.76 -26.11 -17.08
C MET A 1 -70.53 -25.65 -16.27
N ALA A 2 -70.11 -26.40 -15.24
CA ALA A 2 -68.97 -25.98 -14.38
C ALA A 2 -68.13 -27.14 -13.81
N LYS A 3 -68.26 -28.37 -14.35
CA LYS A 3 -67.61 -29.58 -13.80
C LYS A 3 -66.47 -30.16 -14.65
N ASN A 4 -66.16 -29.58 -15.81
CA ASN A 4 -65.15 -30.12 -16.74
C ASN A 4 -63.78 -29.41 -16.71
N GLU A 5 -63.63 -28.24 -16.11
CA GLU A 5 -62.32 -27.55 -16.06
C GLU A 5 -61.38 -28.13 -15.00
N ALA A 6 -61.90 -28.78 -13.96
CA ALA A 6 -61.08 -29.32 -12.86
C ALA A 6 -60.29 -30.60 -13.20
N ARG A 7 -60.52 -31.24 -14.36
CA ARG A 7 -59.88 -32.52 -14.73
C ARG A 7 -58.61 -32.36 -15.58
N VAL A 8 -58.42 -31.24 -16.26
CA VAL A 8 -57.24 -31.02 -17.11
C VAL A 8 -55.99 -30.67 -16.27
N ALA A 9 -56.17 -30.04 -15.11
CA ALA A 9 -55.06 -29.63 -14.24
C ALA A 9 -54.34 -30.80 -13.50
N ARG A 10 -54.90 -32.03 -13.47
CA ARG A 10 -54.31 -33.17 -12.74
C ARG A 10 -53.37 -34.06 -13.55
N GLY A 11 -53.27 -33.88 -14.87
CA GLY A 11 -52.45 -34.73 -15.74
C GLY A 11 -50.96 -34.35 -15.76
N PHE A 12 -50.65 -33.05 -15.70
CA PHE A 12 -49.26 -32.57 -15.82
C PHE A 12 -48.39 -32.84 -14.58
N GLY A 13 -49.00 -32.92 -13.38
CA GLY A 13 -48.26 -33.10 -12.13
C GLY A 13 -47.49 -34.43 -12.03
N ARG A 14 -48.01 -35.52 -12.62
CA ARG A 14 -47.38 -36.85 -12.58
C ARG A 14 -46.16 -36.99 -13.48
N HIS A 15 -46.02 -36.13 -14.49
CA HIS A 15 -44.85 -36.14 -15.37
C HIS A 15 -43.67 -35.31 -14.82
N LEU A 16 -43.90 -34.50 -13.78
CA LEU A 16 -42.87 -33.70 -13.11
C LEU A 16 -42.42 -34.31 -11.77
N GLU A 17 -43.13 -35.31 -11.24
CA GLU A 17 -42.67 -36.14 -10.12
C GLU A 17 -41.37 -36.87 -10.52
N GLY A 18 -40.25 -36.47 -9.92
CA GLY A 18 -38.91 -37.00 -10.20
C GLY A 18 -38.02 -36.11 -11.09
N TRP A 19 -38.56 -35.10 -11.77
CA TRP A 19 -37.76 -34.14 -12.58
C TRP A 19 -37.24 -32.94 -11.78
N GLN A 20 -37.72 -32.77 -10.55
CA GLN A 20 -37.31 -31.68 -9.67
C GLN A 20 -35.77 -31.57 -9.52
N PRO A 21 -35.01 -32.67 -9.32
CA PRO A 21 -33.55 -32.59 -9.27
C PRO A 21 -32.92 -32.14 -10.60
N GLY A 22 -33.49 -32.56 -11.74
CA GLY A 22 -33.02 -32.17 -13.07
C GLY A 22 -33.22 -30.68 -13.35
N LEU A 23 -34.37 -30.12 -13.00
CA LEU A 23 -34.63 -28.68 -13.11
C LEU A 23 -33.69 -27.86 -12.21
N VAL A 24 -33.44 -28.33 -10.98
CA VAL A 24 -32.46 -27.71 -10.08
C VAL A 24 -31.06 -27.76 -10.68
N ALA A 25 -30.63 -28.90 -11.23
CA ALA A 25 -29.32 -29.03 -11.86
C ALA A 25 -29.16 -28.09 -13.07
N VAL A 26 -30.16 -28.00 -13.95
CA VAL A 26 -30.15 -27.08 -15.10
C VAL A 26 -30.12 -25.63 -14.64
N PHE A 27 -30.93 -25.26 -13.65
CA PHE A 27 -30.95 -23.91 -13.11
C PHE A 27 -29.59 -23.53 -12.49
N LEU A 28 -28.97 -24.43 -11.73
CA LEU A 28 -27.64 -24.23 -11.17
C LEU A 28 -26.57 -24.12 -12.26
N ALA A 29 -26.62 -24.98 -13.29
CA ALA A 29 -25.70 -24.93 -14.42
C ALA A 29 -25.86 -23.64 -15.24
N ALA A 30 -27.09 -23.23 -15.55
CA ALA A 30 -27.39 -22.00 -16.26
C ALA A 30 -26.97 -20.76 -15.44
N SER A 31 -27.22 -20.77 -14.13
CA SER A 31 -26.76 -19.70 -13.23
C SER A 31 -25.24 -19.63 -13.16
N GLY A 32 -24.57 -20.79 -13.07
CA GLY A 32 -23.10 -20.88 -13.12
C GLY A 32 -22.54 -20.34 -14.44
N ALA A 33 -23.13 -20.72 -15.58
CA ALA A 33 -22.75 -20.20 -16.88
C ALA A 33 -22.96 -18.68 -16.97
N LEU A 34 -24.10 -18.15 -16.52
CA LEU A 34 -24.41 -16.72 -16.53
C LEU A 34 -23.49 -15.89 -15.62
N LEU A 35 -23.00 -16.48 -14.53
CA LEU A 35 -22.01 -15.88 -13.64
C LEU A 35 -20.58 -15.96 -14.19
N ALA A 36 -20.30 -16.96 -15.03
CA ALA A 36 -19.00 -17.14 -15.68
C ALA A 36 -18.80 -16.23 -16.91
N VAL A 37 -19.87 -15.71 -17.52
CA VAL A 37 -19.75 -14.77 -18.65
C VAL A 37 -19.10 -13.46 -18.18
N PRO A 38 -17.94 -13.06 -18.74
CA PRO A 38 -17.29 -11.81 -18.39
C PRO A 38 -18.21 -10.61 -18.67
N ARG A 39 -18.36 -9.73 -17.67
CA ARG A 39 -19.17 -8.52 -17.77
C ARG A 39 -18.25 -7.32 -17.98
N SER A 40 -18.68 -6.37 -18.80
CA SER A 40 -17.99 -5.09 -18.94
C SER A 40 -18.10 -4.33 -17.62
N VAL A 41 -17.01 -4.29 -16.86
CA VAL A 41 -16.93 -3.57 -15.58
C VAL A 41 -15.73 -2.64 -15.63
N PRO A 42 -15.94 -1.30 -15.56
CA PRO A 42 -14.82 -0.36 -15.56
C PRO A 42 -13.96 -0.58 -14.31
N PRO A 43 -12.62 -0.62 -14.44
CA PRO A 43 -11.72 -0.76 -13.31
C PRO A 43 -11.78 0.45 -12.37
N ALA A 44 -12.37 0.24 -11.20
CA ALA A 44 -12.54 1.28 -10.18
C ALA A 44 -11.44 1.26 -9.12
N GLU A 45 -10.74 0.15 -8.90
CA GLU A 45 -9.79 -0.05 -7.79
C GLU A 45 -8.48 -0.68 -8.27
N LEU A 46 -7.36 -0.20 -7.72
CA LEU A 46 -6.06 -0.83 -7.94
C LEU A 46 -5.95 -2.08 -7.06
N PRO A 47 -5.34 -3.17 -7.54
CA PRO A 47 -5.01 -4.28 -6.66
C PRO A 47 -4.03 -3.78 -5.59
N VAL A 48 -4.40 -3.95 -4.32
CA VAL A 48 -3.49 -3.66 -3.20
C VAL A 48 -2.62 -4.88 -2.90
N PRO A 49 -1.33 -4.70 -2.56
CA PRO A 49 -0.48 -5.83 -2.19
C PRO A 49 -1.03 -6.55 -0.95
N LEU A 50 -0.93 -7.88 -0.95
CA LEU A 50 -1.39 -8.70 0.16
C LEU A 50 -0.39 -8.60 1.32
N VAL A 51 -0.81 -7.95 2.39
CA VAL A 51 -0.04 -7.80 3.62
C VAL A 51 -0.45 -8.87 4.63
N GLU A 52 0.51 -9.55 5.25
CA GLU A 52 0.23 -10.47 6.37
C GLU A 52 0.15 -9.69 7.70
N PRO A 53 -1.03 -9.47 8.30
CA PRO A 53 -1.15 -8.57 9.47
C PRO A 53 -0.41 -9.07 10.70
N ARG A 54 -0.25 -10.41 10.83
CA ARG A 54 0.49 -11.03 11.94
C ARG A 54 1.97 -10.70 11.88
N ARG A 55 2.58 -10.77 10.69
CA ARG A 55 3.99 -10.40 10.49
C ARG A 55 4.27 -8.95 10.84
N LEU A 56 3.39 -8.05 10.41
CA LEU A 56 3.51 -6.64 10.80
C LEU A 56 3.39 -6.43 12.32
N ALA A 57 2.47 -7.15 12.98
CA ALA A 57 2.32 -7.07 14.42
C ALA A 57 3.54 -7.62 15.17
N GLU A 58 4.15 -8.71 14.69
CA GLU A 58 5.40 -9.26 15.21
C GLU A 58 6.53 -8.23 15.11
N VAL A 59 6.75 -7.65 13.93
CA VAL A 59 7.79 -6.62 13.71
C VAL A 59 7.56 -5.40 14.60
N ALA A 60 6.32 -4.92 14.70
CA ALA A 60 5.99 -3.79 15.57
C ALA A 60 6.24 -4.10 17.05
N ALA A 61 5.90 -5.31 17.50
CA ALA A 61 6.14 -5.74 18.87
C ALA A 61 7.64 -5.83 19.19
N GLU A 62 8.46 -6.30 18.25
CA GLU A 62 9.91 -6.31 18.41
C GLU A 62 10.51 -4.90 18.46
N ASP A 63 10.08 -3.99 17.59
CA ASP A 63 10.51 -2.58 17.66
C ASP A 63 10.14 -1.98 19.02
N ASP A 64 8.90 -2.17 19.46
CA ASP A 64 8.45 -1.63 20.74
C ASP A 64 9.23 -2.23 21.92
N ALA A 65 9.61 -3.51 21.85
CA ALA A 65 10.47 -4.16 22.84
C ALA A 65 11.89 -3.57 22.85
N ARG A 66 12.49 -3.36 21.68
CA ARG A 66 13.82 -2.71 21.53
C ARG A 66 13.80 -1.27 22.05
N ALA A 67 12.75 -0.51 21.75
CA ALA A 67 12.58 0.85 22.23
C ALA A 67 12.49 0.90 23.77
N ARG A 68 11.72 0.01 24.39
CA ARG A 68 11.64 -0.11 25.86
C ARG A 68 12.99 -0.49 26.48
N ALA A 69 13.73 -1.41 25.87
CA ALA A 69 15.06 -1.78 26.36
C ALA A 69 16.06 -0.61 26.28
N ALA A 70 16.02 0.18 25.21
CA ALA A 70 16.84 1.38 25.04
C ALA A 70 16.48 2.52 26.01
N GLU A 71 15.24 2.58 26.47
CA GLU A 71 14.81 3.50 27.54
C GLU A 71 15.35 3.08 28.90
N ALA A 72 15.39 1.77 29.18
CA ALA A 72 15.84 1.24 30.47
C ALA A 72 17.37 1.27 30.63
N SER A 73 18.11 1.13 29.53
CA SER A 73 19.58 1.08 29.54
C SER A 73 20.15 2.10 28.55
N PRO A 74 21.03 3.01 29.00
CA PRO A 74 21.58 4.04 28.11
C PRO A 74 22.36 3.39 26.96
N LEU A 75 22.08 3.86 25.74
CA LEU A 75 22.82 3.46 24.54
C LEU A 75 24.27 3.97 24.61
N ASP A 76 25.16 3.25 23.92
CA ASP A 76 26.57 3.63 23.78
C ASP A 76 26.74 5.07 23.22
N ALA A 77 27.86 5.72 23.57
CA ALA A 77 28.13 7.09 23.17
C ALA A 77 28.14 7.28 21.64
N ASP A 78 28.71 6.35 20.87
CA ASP A 78 28.73 6.45 19.41
C ASP A 78 27.33 6.29 18.80
N VAL A 79 26.52 5.39 19.37
CA VAL A 79 25.13 5.18 18.94
C VAL A 79 24.28 6.43 19.22
N ARG A 80 24.45 7.05 20.40
CA ARG A 80 23.79 8.33 20.72
C ARG A 80 24.26 9.47 19.81
N ALA A 81 25.55 9.52 19.48
CA ALA A 81 26.09 10.52 18.56
C ALA A 81 25.46 10.42 17.17
N LEU A 82 25.26 9.20 16.64
CA LEU A 82 24.50 8.99 15.40
C LEU A 82 23.06 9.52 15.55
N GLY A 83 22.38 9.17 16.64
CA GLY A 83 21.01 9.64 16.91
C GLY A 83 20.88 11.16 16.89
N SER A 84 21.83 11.88 17.50
CA SER A 84 21.87 13.35 17.52
C SER A 84 22.11 13.95 16.12
N LEU A 85 22.96 13.33 15.30
CA LEU A 85 23.18 13.77 13.92
C LEU A 85 21.94 13.59 13.05
N LEU A 86 21.21 12.47 13.20
CA LEU A 86 19.95 12.24 12.49
C LEU A 86 18.87 13.27 12.88
N ARG A 87 18.79 13.63 14.16
CA ARG A 87 17.90 14.72 14.64
C ARG A 87 18.27 16.08 14.08
N ALA A 88 19.57 16.39 14.04
CA ALA A 88 20.05 17.62 13.40
C ALA A 88 19.73 17.64 11.90
N PHE A 89 19.81 16.49 11.23
CA PHE A 89 19.44 16.35 9.82
C PHE A 89 17.95 16.64 9.61
N GLY A 90 17.06 16.10 10.44
CA GLY A 90 15.63 16.40 10.34
C GLY A 90 15.32 17.90 10.44
N ARG A 91 15.94 18.61 11.39
CA ARG A 91 15.81 20.08 11.48
C ARG A 91 16.29 20.81 10.24
N ALA A 92 17.47 20.48 9.73
CA ALA A 92 18.01 21.10 8.52
C ALA A 92 17.12 20.84 7.29
N ASP A 93 16.58 19.61 7.17
CA ASP A 93 15.68 19.19 6.09
C ASP A 93 14.36 19.95 6.11
N ALA A 94 13.75 20.09 7.29
CA ALA A 94 12.53 20.89 7.46
C ALA A 94 12.77 22.39 7.18
N GLY A 95 13.95 22.90 7.49
CA GLY A 95 14.31 24.30 7.25
C GLY A 95 14.76 24.61 5.81
N GLY A 96 14.98 23.60 4.97
CA GLY A 96 15.52 23.78 3.62
C GLY A 96 16.98 24.28 3.60
N ASP A 97 17.77 23.95 4.63
CA ASP A 97 19.18 24.37 4.73
C ASP A 97 20.10 23.36 4.01
N ASP A 98 20.21 23.51 2.69
CA ASP A 98 20.99 22.61 1.82
C ASP A 98 22.47 22.54 2.22
N ALA A 99 23.05 23.65 2.70
CA ALA A 99 24.44 23.70 3.12
C ALA A 99 24.67 22.84 4.38
N MET A 100 23.78 22.97 5.37
CA MET A 100 23.81 22.14 6.57
C MET A 100 23.51 20.68 6.26
N LEU A 101 22.57 20.39 5.36
CA LEU A 101 22.27 19.01 4.93
C LEU A 101 23.49 18.33 4.32
N ALA A 102 24.23 19.03 3.45
CA ALA A 102 25.46 18.51 2.85
C ALA A 102 26.53 18.20 3.93
N GLU A 103 26.68 19.09 4.92
CA GLU A 103 27.61 18.88 6.02
C GLU A 103 27.21 17.69 6.91
N LEU A 104 25.93 17.59 7.28
CA LEU A 104 25.42 16.50 8.10
C LEU A 104 25.57 15.15 7.39
N ARG A 105 25.31 15.06 6.08
CA ARG A 105 25.56 13.84 5.28
C ARG A 105 27.01 13.37 5.37
N ARG A 106 27.98 14.29 5.29
CA ARG A 106 29.42 13.96 5.44
C ARG A 106 29.74 13.40 6.82
N ARG A 107 29.05 13.87 7.87
CA ARG A 107 29.28 13.44 9.26
C ARG A 107 28.55 12.16 9.64
N ILE A 108 27.38 11.92 9.05
CA ILE A 108 26.53 10.77 9.36
C ILE A 108 27.20 9.46 8.97
N GLY A 109 27.81 9.36 7.78
CA GLY A 109 28.46 8.11 7.33
C GLY A 109 29.51 7.57 8.32
N PRO A 110 30.52 8.36 8.71
CA PRO A 110 31.50 7.94 9.72
C PRO A 110 30.88 7.63 11.10
N ALA A 111 29.85 8.37 11.52
CA ALA A 111 29.15 8.09 12.78
C ALA A 111 28.35 6.79 12.72
N ALA A 112 27.71 6.50 11.59
CA ALA A 112 26.98 5.26 11.34
C ALA A 112 27.93 4.06 11.37
N ALA A 113 29.12 4.17 10.78
CA ALA A 113 30.15 3.13 10.85
C ALA A 113 30.60 2.84 12.30
N ARG A 114 30.83 3.89 13.12
CA ARG A 114 31.18 3.71 14.53
C ARG A 114 30.04 3.10 15.35
N ALA A 115 28.81 3.54 15.12
CA ALA A 115 27.63 2.97 15.78
C ALA A 115 27.44 1.49 15.42
N LEU A 116 27.66 1.11 14.15
CA LEU A 116 27.64 -0.29 13.70
C LEU A 116 28.76 -1.14 14.32
N ALA A 117 29.91 -0.55 14.64
CA ALA A 117 30.98 -1.27 15.35
C ALA A 117 30.55 -1.71 16.77
N GLN A 118 29.50 -1.11 17.33
CA GLN A 118 28.85 -1.55 18.58
C GLN A 118 27.84 -2.70 18.37
N GLY A 119 27.59 -3.10 17.12
CA GLY A 119 26.70 -4.17 16.71
C GLY A 119 25.33 -3.71 16.23
N ASP A 120 24.74 -4.47 15.29
CA ASP A 120 23.44 -4.20 14.68
C ASP A 120 22.32 -4.00 15.72
N ALA A 121 22.36 -4.76 16.82
CA ALA A 121 21.37 -4.67 17.88
C ALA A 121 21.29 -3.28 18.52
N ALA A 122 22.44 -2.60 18.70
CA ALA A 122 22.49 -1.27 19.29
C ALA A 122 21.91 -0.21 18.34
N VAL A 123 22.20 -0.34 17.04
CA VAL A 123 21.66 0.55 16.00
C VAL A 123 20.16 0.32 15.79
N LEU A 124 19.70 -0.94 15.83
CA LEU A 124 18.28 -1.29 15.81
C LEU A 124 17.54 -0.73 17.03
N ALA A 125 18.16 -0.77 18.21
CA ALA A 125 17.60 -0.19 19.43
C ALA A 125 17.45 1.33 19.32
N LEU A 126 18.46 2.03 18.77
CA LEU A 126 18.36 3.46 18.47
C LEU A 126 17.20 3.77 17.51
N ARG A 127 17.11 3.06 16.38
CA ARG A 127 16.06 3.28 15.38
C ARG A 127 14.68 3.03 15.97
N ALA A 128 14.52 1.96 16.76
CA ALA A 128 13.26 1.64 17.43
C ALA A 128 12.85 2.71 18.46
N TYR A 129 13.81 3.19 19.26
CA TYR A 129 13.59 4.29 20.20
C TYR A 129 13.11 5.57 19.49
N GLN A 130 13.79 5.96 18.41
CA GLN A 130 13.41 7.12 17.62
C GLN A 130 12.07 6.93 16.91
N LEU A 131 11.79 5.73 16.38
CA LEU A 131 10.50 5.39 15.76
C LEU A 131 9.35 5.56 16.76
N ARG A 132 9.50 5.05 18.00
CA ARG A 132 8.46 5.19 19.04
C ARG A 132 8.16 6.65 19.36
N SER A 133 9.21 7.49 19.44
CA SER A 133 9.05 8.93 19.66
C SER A 133 8.38 9.61 18.47
N PHE A 134 8.79 9.27 17.24
CA PHE A 134 8.17 9.77 16.02
C PHE A 134 6.66 9.45 15.97
N LEU A 135 6.25 8.19 16.21
CA LEU A 135 4.83 7.81 16.20
C LEU A 135 4.01 8.50 17.30
N ARG A 136 4.62 8.83 18.44
CA ARG A 136 3.96 9.63 19.48
C ARG A 136 3.73 11.06 18.98
N GLU A 137 4.73 11.68 18.37
CA GLU A 137 4.60 13.05 17.87
C GLU A 137 3.70 13.15 16.63
N VAL A 138 3.65 12.13 15.76
CA VAL A 138 2.68 12.07 14.65
C VAL A 138 1.25 12.00 15.16
N ARG A 139 0.99 11.21 16.21
CA ARG A 139 -0.35 11.16 16.84
C ARG A 139 -0.72 12.49 17.49
N ARG A 140 0.24 13.17 18.12
CA ARG A 140 0.05 14.52 18.66
C ARG A 140 -0.25 15.52 17.55
N PHE A 141 0.53 15.52 16.47
CA PHE A 141 0.28 16.37 15.31
C PHE A 141 -1.11 16.10 14.71
N ALA A 142 -1.52 14.85 14.58
CA ALA A 142 -2.85 14.51 14.09
C ALA A 142 -3.95 15.08 14.98
N SER A 143 -3.76 15.15 16.30
CA SER A 143 -4.76 15.67 17.24
C SER A 143 -4.74 17.18 17.43
N THR A 144 -3.58 17.83 17.35
CA THR A 144 -3.41 19.27 17.64
C THR A 144 -3.17 20.11 16.39
N GLY A 145 -2.69 19.52 15.30
CA GLY A 145 -2.21 20.24 14.11
C GLY A 145 -0.84 20.91 14.29
N GLU A 146 -0.21 20.77 15.45
CA GLU A 146 1.06 21.43 15.76
C GLU A 146 2.23 20.47 15.54
N ALA A 147 3.17 20.87 14.68
CA ALA A 147 4.43 20.18 14.52
C ALA A 147 5.39 20.59 15.66
N THR A 148 5.70 19.65 16.54
CA THR A 148 6.63 19.87 17.66
C THR A 148 8.09 19.85 17.18
N ASP A 149 9.01 20.46 17.93
CA ASP A 149 10.45 20.37 17.65
C ASP A 149 10.93 18.91 17.55
N GLU A 150 10.39 18.03 18.39
CA GLU A 150 10.69 16.59 18.36
C GLU A 150 10.20 15.94 17.05
N LEU A 151 9.03 16.32 16.54
CA LEU A 151 8.54 15.85 15.23
C LEU A 151 9.43 16.36 14.09
N VAL A 152 9.85 17.62 14.15
CA VAL A 152 10.75 18.22 13.15
C VAL A 152 12.11 17.54 13.17
N GLU A 153 12.69 17.29 14.34
CA GLU A 153 13.96 16.59 14.49
C GLU A 153 13.90 15.15 13.93
N LEU A 154 12.84 14.39 14.23
CA LEU A 154 12.76 12.99 13.83
C LEU A 154 12.22 12.79 12.40
N GLY A 155 11.21 13.57 12.02
CA GLY A 155 10.47 13.45 10.77
C GLY A 155 10.94 14.40 9.67
N GLY A 156 11.70 15.45 9.99
CA GLY A 156 11.98 16.54 9.05
C GLY A 156 10.69 17.19 8.55
N PRO A 157 10.47 17.33 7.23
CA PRO A 157 9.27 17.96 6.67
C PRO A 157 8.02 17.06 6.71
N PHE A 158 7.99 15.99 7.51
CA PHE A 158 6.94 14.97 7.47
C PHE A 158 5.52 15.53 7.71
N ALA A 159 5.35 16.45 8.68
CA ALA A 159 4.07 17.10 8.94
C ALA A 159 3.56 17.90 7.72
N ASP A 160 4.47 18.63 7.06
CA ASP A 160 4.15 19.37 5.83
C ASP A 160 3.84 18.43 4.67
N VAL A 161 4.53 17.29 4.58
CA VAL A 161 4.26 16.25 3.58
C VAL A 161 2.86 15.67 3.78
N LEU A 162 2.48 15.33 5.02
CA LEU A 162 1.14 14.82 5.34
C LEU A 162 0.05 15.82 4.93
N THR A 163 0.25 17.11 5.22
CA THR A 163 -0.72 18.16 4.93
C THR A 163 -0.81 18.45 3.42
N ARG A 164 0.34 18.69 2.76
CA ARG A 164 0.39 19.01 1.32
C ARG A 164 -0.16 17.88 0.45
N ASN A 165 0.09 16.63 0.84
CA ASN A 165 -0.41 15.47 0.11
C ASN A 165 -1.86 15.11 0.43
N GLY A 166 -2.50 15.81 1.39
CA GLY A 166 -3.86 15.49 1.85
C GLY A 166 -3.97 14.16 2.59
N TRP A 167 -2.89 13.70 3.21
CA TRP A 167 -2.86 12.48 4.03
C TRP A 167 -3.31 12.72 5.48
N CYS A 168 -3.39 13.99 5.88
CA CYS A 168 -4.02 14.46 7.11
C CYS A 168 -5.09 15.49 6.70
N GLU A 169 -6.36 15.11 6.75
CA GLU A 169 -7.47 15.89 6.18
C GLU A 169 -8.41 16.45 7.26
N GLY A 170 -8.82 17.71 7.11
CA GLY A 170 -9.71 18.40 8.04
C GLY A 170 -8.98 19.30 9.04
N ARG A 171 -9.72 19.82 10.01
CA ARG A 171 -9.15 20.57 11.15
C ARG A 171 -8.74 19.57 12.24
N PRO A 172 -7.75 19.89 13.09
CA PRO A 172 -7.39 19.04 14.22
C PRO A 172 -8.62 18.69 15.09
N PRO A 173 -8.80 17.40 15.45
CA PRO A 173 -8.03 16.25 15.01
C PRO A 173 -8.26 15.93 13.53
N CYS A 174 -7.21 15.84 12.72
CA CYS A 174 -7.34 15.49 11.31
C CYS A 174 -7.59 13.99 11.11
N VAL A 175 -8.27 13.64 10.02
CA VAL A 175 -8.38 12.26 9.56
C VAL A 175 -7.05 11.85 8.95
N MET A 176 -6.31 11.01 9.68
CA MET A 176 -5.04 10.46 9.23
C MET A 176 -5.27 9.26 8.31
N HIS A 177 -5.01 9.44 7.01
CA HIS A 177 -5.14 8.37 6.01
C HIS A 177 -3.96 7.38 6.05
N MET A 178 -2.77 7.86 6.45
CA MET A 178 -1.60 6.99 6.60
C MET A 178 -1.69 6.25 7.94
N ASP A 179 -2.01 4.95 7.91
CA ASP A 179 -2.08 4.14 9.11
C ASP A 179 -0.70 3.98 9.79
N GLU A 180 -0.69 3.49 11.04
CA GLU A 180 0.55 3.34 11.81
C GLU A 180 1.57 2.41 11.12
N ARG A 181 1.10 1.43 10.32
CA ARG A 181 1.96 0.47 9.61
C ARG A 181 2.74 1.17 8.50
N ALA A 182 2.05 1.97 7.69
CA ALA A 182 2.67 2.80 6.66
C ALA A 182 3.57 3.89 7.28
N GLN A 183 3.19 4.47 8.42
CA GLN A 183 4.05 5.42 9.15
C GLN A 183 5.36 4.78 9.62
N ARG A 184 5.29 3.58 10.22
CA ARG A 184 6.46 2.81 10.66
C ARG A 184 7.41 2.52 9.49
N ALA A 185 6.86 2.00 8.39
CA ALA A 185 7.63 1.70 7.19
C ALA A 185 8.24 2.96 6.57
N SER A 186 7.48 4.05 6.46
CA SER A 186 7.97 5.34 5.94
C SER A 186 9.13 5.90 6.78
N PHE A 187 8.99 5.88 8.11
CA PHE A 187 10.05 6.30 9.02
C PHE A 187 11.31 5.45 8.84
N LYS A 188 11.21 4.12 8.86
CA LYS A 188 12.36 3.23 8.72
C LYS A 188 13.06 3.41 7.37
N LEU A 189 12.30 3.60 6.29
CA LEU A 189 12.84 3.83 4.96
C LEU A 189 13.67 5.11 4.92
N ARG A 190 13.11 6.23 5.39
CA ARG A 190 13.80 7.52 5.48
C ARG A 190 15.02 7.44 6.41
N TRP A 191 14.89 6.76 7.55
CA TRP A 191 15.97 6.59 8.51
C TRP A 191 17.17 5.84 7.89
N ASN A 192 16.91 4.77 7.14
CA ASN A 192 17.93 4.02 6.41
C ASN A 192 18.59 4.85 5.31
N GLU A 193 17.79 5.63 4.57
CA GLU A 193 18.30 6.53 3.51
C GLU A 193 19.25 7.59 4.07
N ILE A 194 18.85 8.27 5.15
CA ILE A 194 19.67 9.34 5.78
C ILE A 194 20.95 8.76 6.38
N SER A 195 20.84 7.62 7.07
CA SER A 195 21.99 6.97 7.72
C SER A 195 22.94 6.28 6.73
N GLY A 196 22.51 6.04 5.50
CA GLY A 196 23.23 5.22 4.52
C GLY A 196 23.28 3.73 4.90
N LEU A 197 22.47 3.30 5.87
CA LEU A 197 22.48 1.93 6.38
C LEU A 197 21.40 1.10 5.70
N SER A 198 21.81 0.16 4.85
CA SER A 198 20.91 -0.72 4.09
C SER A 198 21.20 -2.21 4.28
N GLY A 199 21.96 -2.58 5.30
CA GLY A 199 22.25 -3.98 5.64
C GLY A 199 20.98 -4.78 5.94
N SER A 200 21.03 -6.11 5.79
CA SER A 200 19.87 -7.00 5.91
C SER A 200 19.12 -6.87 7.25
N ALA A 201 19.83 -6.66 8.35
CA ALA A 201 19.22 -6.46 9.67
C ALA A 201 18.39 -5.15 9.78
N LEU A 202 18.76 -4.13 9.00
CA LEU A 202 18.08 -2.84 8.98
C LEU A 202 17.09 -2.72 7.81
N ALA A 203 17.10 -3.63 6.85
CA ALA A 203 16.15 -3.61 5.75
C ALA A 203 14.70 -3.72 6.26
N LEU A 204 13.78 -3.03 5.59
CA LEU A 204 12.35 -3.26 5.79
C LEU A 204 12.01 -4.67 5.33
N THR A 205 11.16 -5.35 6.10
CA THR A 205 10.52 -6.60 5.68
C THR A 205 9.65 -6.39 4.43
N LEU A 206 9.34 -7.48 3.73
CA LEU A 206 8.47 -7.41 2.56
C LEU A 206 7.08 -6.85 2.91
N ASP A 207 6.49 -7.29 4.03
CA ASP A 207 5.17 -6.81 4.46
C ASP A 207 5.16 -5.33 4.84
N GLU A 208 6.24 -4.79 5.43
CA GLU A 208 6.36 -3.34 5.68
C GLU A 208 6.40 -2.55 4.36
N ARG A 209 7.14 -3.05 3.36
CA ARG A 209 7.16 -2.44 2.03
C ARG A 209 5.76 -2.51 1.41
N ARG A 210 5.10 -3.66 1.43
CA ARG A 210 3.73 -3.83 0.93
C ARG A 210 2.75 -2.87 1.61
N ALA A 211 2.83 -2.68 2.92
CA ALA A 211 1.99 -1.72 3.64
C ALA A 211 2.20 -0.29 3.15
N LEU A 212 3.46 0.15 3.02
CA LEU A 212 3.79 1.48 2.53
C LEU A 212 3.32 1.69 1.08
N TYR A 213 3.63 0.77 0.17
CA TYR A 213 3.23 0.91 -1.23
C TYR A 213 1.71 0.77 -1.40
N GLY A 214 1.06 -0.11 -0.65
CA GLY A 214 -0.40 -0.22 -0.62
C GLY A 214 -1.04 1.12 -0.25
N PHE A 215 -0.53 1.79 0.79
CA PHE A 215 -0.95 3.15 1.13
C PHE A 215 -0.76 4.14 -0.03
N LEU A 216 0.43 4.17 -0.66
CA LEU A 216 0.72 5.12 -1.74
C LEU A 216 -0.12 4.88 -3.01
N LEU A 217 -0.54 3.64 -3.27
CA LEU A 217 -1.41 3.31 -4.40
C LEU A 217 -2.86 3.72 -4.16
N VAL A 218 -3.34 3.61 -2.91
CA VAL A 218 -4.70 4.01 -2.52
C VAL A 218 -4.79 5.53 -2.34
N HIS A 219 -3.76 6.15 -1.76
CA HIS A 219 -3.69 7.57 -1.43
C HIS A 219 -2.49 8.24 -2.12
N PRO A 220 -2.48 8.35 -3.46
CA PRO A 220 -1.41 9.08 -4.14
C PRO A 220 -1.37 10.55 -3.67
N PRO A 221 -0.18 11.18 -3.64
CA PRO A 221 -0.04 12.57 -3.24
C PRO A 221 -0.99 13.51 -3.98
N ARG A 222 -1.73 14.35 -3.25
CA ARG A 222 -2.47 15.46 -3.87
C ARG A 222 -1.50 16.39 -4.60
N GLY A 223 -1.92 16.89 -5.75
CA GLY A 223 -1.11 17.82 -6.54
C GLY A 223 0.04 17.20 -7.33
N ALA A 224 0.14 15.86 -7.39
CA ALA A 224 1.00 15.22 -8.38
C ALA A 224 0.54 15.61 -9.79
N GLU A 225 1.37 16.37 -10.52
CA GLU A 225 1.06 16.93 -11.84
C GLU A 225 0.57 15.85 -12.83
N ASP A 226 1.14 14.65 -12.74
CA ASP A 226 0.62 13.44 -13.39
C ASP A 226 0.48 12.30 -12.36
N GLN A 227 -0.71 12.20 -11.76
CA GLN A 227 -1.07 11.13 -10.83
C GLN A 227 -0.91 9.74 -11.46
N ALA A 228 -1.19 9.57 -12.76
CA ALA A 228 -1.03 8.29 -13.43
C ALA A 228 0.46 7.92 -13.55
N ALA A 229 1.34 8.87 -13.91
CA ALA A 229 2.77 8.64 -13.93
C ALA A 229 3.32 8.28 -12.54
N PHE A 230 2.85 8.96 -11.48
CA PHE A 230 3.19 8.61 -10.10
C PHE A 230 2.82 7.15 -9.79
N LEU A 231 1.57 6.76 -10.07
CA LEU A 231 1.07 5.41 -9.79
C LEU A 231 1.82 4.34 -10.59
N LEU A 232 2.08 4.58 -11.89
CA LEU A 232 2.84 3.64 -12.73
C LEU A 232 4.25 3.42 -12.19
N ARG A 233 4.95 4.49 -11.78
CA ARG A 233 6.26 4.37 -11.15
C ARG A 233 6.20 3.56 -9.86
N LYS A 234 5.19 3.80 -9.00
CA LYS A 234 5.03 3.05 -7.73
C LYS A 234 4.63 1.59 -7.95
N ILE A 235 3.87 1.29 -9.00
CA ILE A 235 3.58 -0.09 -9.43
C ILE A 235 4.87 -0.80 -9.85
N ASP A 236 5.72 -0.15 -10.63
CA ASP A 236 6.98 -0.73 -11.10
C ASP A 236 7.97 -0.95 -9.95
N GLU A 237 8.11 0.03 -9.06
CA GLU A 237 8.92 -0.10 -7.84
C GLU A 237 8.42 -1.27 -6.95
N LEU A 238 7.11 -1.39 -6.74
CA LEU A 238 6.53 -2.48 -5.96
C LEU A 238 6.74 -3.84 -6.64
N ALA A 239 6.52 -3.95 -7.95
CA ALA A 239 6.70 -5.21 -8.68
C ALA A 239 8.17 -5.69 -8.70
N ALA A 240 9.13 -4.76 -8.68
CA ALA A 240 10.54 -5.11 -8.54
C ALA A 240 10.88 -5.68 -7.14
N LEU A 241 10.17 -5.24 -6.10
CA LEU A 241 10.34 -5.70 -4.72
C LEU A 241 9.52 -6.97 -4.42
N ASP A 242 8.35 -7.10 -5.04
CA ASP A 242 7.38 -8.17 -4.85
C ASP A 242 6.94 -8.73 -6.20
N PRO A 243 7.63 -9.77 -6.72
CA PRO A 243 7.26 -10.40 -7.97
C PRO A 243 5.85 -11.02 -8.00
N SER A 244 5.22 -11.23 -6.83
CA SER A 244 3.84 -11.74 -6.75
C SER A 244 2.78 -10.67 -6.99
N TYR A 245 3.16 -9.39 -6.99
CA TYR A 245 2.25 -8.28 -7.23
C TYR A 245 1.81 -8.26 -8.72
N PRO A 246 0.50 -8.17 -9.03
CA PRO A 246 -0.01 -8.26 -10.40
C PRO A 246 0.24 -6.95 -11.19
N ARG A 247 1.49 -6.72 -11.58
CA ARG A 247 1.97 -5.48 -12.22
C ARG A 247 1.12 -5.06 -13.41
N GLU A 248 0.92 -5.96 -14.38
CA GLU A 248 0.24 -5.66 -15.64
C GLU A 248 -1.25 -5.34 -15.42
N LEU A 249 -1.92 -6.06 -14.52
CA LEU A 249 -3.27 -5.71 -14.10
C LEU A 249 -3.34 -4.28 -13.53
N ALA A 250 -2.43 -3.94 -12.61
CA ALA A 250 -2.40 -2.63 -11.98
C ALA A 250 -2.14 -1.51 -13.01
N ARG A 251 -1.22 -1.71 -13.96
CA ARG A 251 -0.96 -0.75 -15.05
C ARG A 251 -2.19 -0.56 -15.94
N GLY A 252 -2.87 -1.65 -16.29
CA GLY A 252 -4.11 -1.62 -17.06
C GLY A 252 -5.19 -0.76 -16.40
N VAL A 253 -5.37 -0.89 -15.08
CA VAL A 253 -6.29 -0.05 -14.29
C VAL A 253 -5.89 1.43 -14.37
N VAL A 254 -4.60 1.77 -14.23
CA VAL A 254 -4.15 3.17 -14.28
C VAL A 254 -4.38 3.78 -15.66
N TRP A 255 -4.04 3.08 -16.74
CA TRP A 255 -4.25 3.57 -18.10
C TRP A 255 -5.73 3.72 -18.44
N TYR A 256 -6.59 2.80 -17.99
CA TYR A 256 -8.03 2.93 -18.17
C TYR A 256 -8.56 4.21 -17.53
N ARG A 257 -8.13 4.52 -16.30
CA ARG A 257 -8.53 5.75 -15.59
C ARG A 257 -8.01 7.02 -16.27
N LYS A 258 -6.91 6.94 -17.02
CA LYS A 258 -6.36 8.05 -17.82
C LYS A 258 -7.12 8.26 -19.14
N GLY A 259 -8.05 7.37 -19.51
CA GLY A 259 -8.75 7.38 -20.81
C GLY A 259 -7.95 6.72 -21.94
N GLU A 260 -6.79 6.15 -21.64
CA GLU A 260 -5.92 5.50 -22.64
C GLU A 260 -6.34 4.03 -22.81
N PHE A 261 -7.54 3.80 -23.35
CA PHE A 261 -8.20 2.49 -23.33
C PHE A 261 -7.46 1.43 -24.15
N GLY A 262 -6.80 1.80 -25.24
CA GLY A 262 -5.95 0.88 -26.02
C GLY A 262 -4.80 0.32 -25.19
N ARG A 263 -4.02 1.19 -24.52
CA ARG A 263 -2.95 0.78 -23.61
C ARG A 263 -3.46 -0.03 -22.43
N ALA A 264 -4.63 0.35 -21.90
CA ALA A 264 -5.26 -0.42 -20.83
C ALA A 264 -5.55 -1.86 -21.28
N ALA A 265 -6.11 -2.04 -22.48
CA ALA A 265 -6.42 -3.35 -23.04
C ALA A 265 -5.15 -4.20 -23.25
N GLU A 266 -4.07 -3.61 -23.77
CA GLU A 266 -2.78 -4.30 -23.94
C GLU A 266 -2.27 -4.88 -22.61
N HIS A 267 -2.17 -4.04 -21.57
CA HIS A 267 -1.69 -4.49 -20.25
C HIS A 267 -2.60 -5.55 -19.60
N LEU A 268 -3.93 -5.40 -19.74
CA LEU A 268 -4.88 -6.38 -19.20
C LEU A 268 -4.82 -7.72 -19.95
N ALA A 269 -4.60 -7.70 -21.26
CA ALA A 269 -4.39 -8.90 -22.06
C ALA A 269 -3.09 -9.61 -21.66
N THR A 270 -1.98 -8.88 -21.53
CA THR A 270 -0.69 -9.44 -21.08
C THR A 270 -0.81 -10.09 -19.69
N TYR A 271 -1.58 -9.50 -18.77
CA TYR A 271 -1.86 -10.14 -17.48
C TYR A 271 -2.58 -11.49 -17.63
N LEU A 272 -3.60 -11.56 -18.49
CA LEU A 272 -4.36 -12.80 -18.72
C LEU A 272 -3.54 -13.88 -19.43
N GLU A 273 -2.63 -13.49 -20.32
CA GLU A 273 -1.70 -14.42 -20.98
C GLU A 273 -0.70 -15.01 -19.99
N THR A 274 -0.18 -14.19 -19.07
CA THR A 274 0.83 -14.62 -18.09
C THR A 274 0.25 -15.22 -16.82
N SER A 275 -1.04 -15.02 -16.55
CA SER A 275 -1.73 -15.51 -15.36
C SER A 275 -3.20 -15.90 -15.66
N PRO A 276 -3.43 -16.87 -16.56
CA PRO A 276 -4.77 -17.22 -17.03
C PRO A 276 -5.71 -17.70 -15.92
N ASP A 277 -5.16 -18.41 -14.93
CA ASP A 277 -5.88 -18.92 -13.75
C ASP A 277 -5.52 -18.16 -12.46
N GLY A 278 -4.95 -16.95 -12.59
CA GLY A 278 -4.55 -16.13 -11.46
C GLY A 278 -5.74 -15.67 -10.61
N PRO A 279 -5.51 -15.26 -9.34
CA PRO A 279 -6.57 -14.84 -8.41
C PRO A 279 -7.38 -13.64 -8.92
N TYR A 280 -6.86 -12.90 -9.91
CA TYR A 280 -7.54 -11.76 -10.52
C TYR A 280 -7.99 -12.00 -11.97
N ALA A 281 -7.89 -13.22 -12.51
CA ALA A 281 -8.18 -13.50 -13.93
C ALA A 281 -9.58 -13.05 -14.35
N LEU A 282 -10.63 -13.43 -13.61
CA LEU A 282 -12.00 -13.03 -13.91
C LEU A 282 -12.18 -11.49 -13.88
N ARG A 283 -11.54 -10.83 -12.92
CA ARG A 283 -11.57 -9.36 -12.81
C ARG A 283 -10.86 -8.70 -14.00
N ALA A 284 -9.70 -9.22 -14.39
CA ALA A 284 -8.95 -8.73 -15.54
C ALA A 284 -9.71 -8.93 -16.86
N GLN A 285 -10.42 -10.06 -17.05
CA GLN A 285 -11.30 -10.27 -18.21
C GLN A 285 -12.41 -9.22 -18.29
N ASN A 286 -13.06 -8.94 -17.16
CA ASN A 286 -14.12 -7.92 -17.09
C ASN A 286 -13.59 -6.51 -17.44
N HIS A 287 -12.40 -6.17 -16.94
CA HIS A 287 -11.75 -4.89 -17.23
C HIS A 287 -11.26 -4.81 -18.69
N LEU A 288 -10.73 -5.90 -19.24
CA LEU A 288 -10.29 -5.95 -20.64
C LEU A 288 -11.46 -5.70 -21.57
N ARG A 289 -12.60 -6.36 -21.32
CA ARG A 289 -13.83 -6.13 -22.06
C ARG A 289 -14.26 -4.67 -22.01
N ALA A 290 -14.26 -4.06 -20.83
CA ALA A 290 -14.59 -2.66 -20.66
C ALA A 290 -13.63 -1.71 -21.40
N ALA A 291 -12.34 -2.04 -21.44
CA ALA A 291 -11.32 -1.27 -22.16
C ALA A 291 -11.52 -1.34 -23.68
N LEU A 292 -11.77 -2.55 -24.21
CA LEU A 292 -12.01 -2.75 -25.64
C LEU A 292 -13.31 -2.05 -26.11
N GLU A 293 -14.39 -2.17 -25.35
CA GLU A 293 -15.67 -1.50 -25.68
C GLU A 293 -15.51 0.04 -25.74
N ARG A 294 -14.73 0.63 -24.81
CA ARG A 294 -14.44 2.07 -24.82
C ARG A 294 -13.52 2.47 -25.97
N SER A 295 -12.45 1.71 -26.20
CA SER A 295 -11.51 1.95 -27.30
C SER A 295 -12.22 1.95 -28.67
N LEU A 296 -13.11 0.97 -28.91
CA LEU A 296 -13.92 0.91 -30.13
C LEU A 296 -14.89 2.08 -30.27
N ALA A 297 -15.46 2.56 -29.17
CA ALA A 297 -16.37 3.70 -29.19
C ALA A 297 -15.67 5.04 -29.47
N GLU A 298 -14.35 5.13 -29.30
CA GLU A 298 -13.54 6.32 -29.58
C GLU A 298 -12.91 6.32 -30.98
N MET A 299 -13.01 5.22 -31.72
CA MET A 299 -12.59 5.19 -33.13
C MET A 299 -13.63 5.95 -33.98
N PRO A 300 -13.22 6.99 -34.73
CA PRO A 300 -14.12 7.83 -35.52
C PRO A 300 -14.74 7.12 -36.73
#